data_AF-A0A2S6SPN7-F1
#
_entry.id   AF-A0A2S6SPN7-F1
#
_cell.length_a   1.000
_cell.length_b   1.000
_cell.length_c   1.000
_cell.angle_alpha   90.00
_cell.angle_beta   90.00
_cell.angle_gamma   90.00
#
_symmetry.space_group_name_H-M   'P 1'
#
loop_
_entity.id
_entity.type
_entity.pdbx_description
1 polymer ?
#
loop_
_entity_poly.entity_id
_entity_poly.type
_entity_poly.pdbx_seq_one_letter_code
_entity_poly.pdbx_strand_id
1 'polypeptide(L)'
;MCGRFININEQKKISKIFAISRTENYAENSYNIAPGQKINIIHYDSEQRIIDSVNWGYSYLNSQTNILQSVINSRIETINTKLLFKDSYLK
;
A
#
# COMPACT_ATOMS: atom_id res chain seq x y z
N MET A 1 2.49 -13.90 -6.83
CA MET A 1 2.06 -12.53 -7.17
C MET A 1 0.55 -12.49 -7.08
N CYS A 2 0.00 -11.48 -6.41
CA CYS A 2 -1.45 -11.34 -6.19
C CYS A 2 -1.95 -10.09 -6.89
N GLY A 3 -3.12 -10.18 -7.53
CA GLY A 3 -3.69 -9.08 -8.32
C GLY A 3 -5.07 -8.63 -7.84
N ARG A 4 -5.67 -9.31 -6.84
CA ARG A 4 -6.96 -8.96 -6.24
C ARG A 4 -7.00 -9.40 -4.79
N PHE A 5 -7.79 -8.73 -3.96
CA PHE A 5 -8.06 -9.16 -2.59
C PHE A 5 -9.39 -8.63 -2.06
N ILE A 6 -9.79 -9.10 -0.88
CA ILE A 6 -11.02 -8.71 -0.17
C ILE A 6 -10.65 -7.81 1.00
N ASN A 7 -11.35 -6.70 1.17
CA ASN A 7 -11.35 -5.94 2.42
C ASN A 7 -12.78 -5.62 2.85
N ILE A 8 -13.30 -6.39 3.79
CA ILE A 8 -14.65 -6.21 4.36
C ILE A 8 -14.62 -6.04 5.88
N ASN A 9 -13.42 -5.87 6.43
CA ASN A 9 -13.25 -5.77 7.87
C ASN A 9 -13.65 -4.37 8.35
N GLU A 10 -14.39 -4.32 9.46
CA GLU A 10 -14.68 -3.06 10.13
C GLU A 10 -13.40 -2.41 10.65
N GLN A 11 -13.28 -1.10 10.46
CA GLN A 11 -12.15 -0.29 10.95
C GLN A 11 -11.86 -0.57 12.42
N LYS A 12 -12.90 -0.61 13.28
CA LYS A 12 -12.74 -0.88 14.73
C LYS A 12 -12.02 -2.19 15.03
N LYS A 13 -12.30 -3.25 14.25
CA LYS A 13 -11.67 -4.55 14.41
C LYS A 13 -10.19 -4.48 14.04
N ILE A 14 -9.87 -3.85 12.91
CA ILE A 14 -8.48 -3.63 12.48
C ILE A 14 -7.74 -2.78 13.52
N SER A 15 -8.34 -1.67 13.97
CA SER A 15 -7.73 -0.77 14.95
C SER A 15 -7.39 -1.46 16.26
N LYS A 16 -8.27 -2.35 16.73
CA LYS A 16 -8.00 -3.15 17.95
C LYS A 16 -6.86 -4.14 17.77
N ILE A 17 -6.81 -4.87 16.65
CA ILE A 17 -5.79 -5.88 16.38
C ILE A 17 -4.40 -5.26 16.27
N PHE A 18 -4.30 -4.11 15.60
CA PHE A 18 -3.02 -3.48 15.30
C PHE A 18 -2.63 -2.35 16.25
N ALA A 19 -3.44 -2.08 17.29
CA ALA A 19 -3.27 -0.96 18.22
C ALA A 19 -3.11 0.39 17.47
N ILE A 20 -4.05 0.65 16.57
CA ILE A 20 -4.06 1.87 15.75
C ILE A 20 -4.52 3.04 16.60
N SER A 21 -3.68 4.08 16.66
CA SER A 21 -3.96 5.27 17.47
C SER A 21 -4.84 6.29 16.72
N ARG A 22 -4.73 6.34 15.39
CA ARG A 22 -5.41 7.33 14.55
C ARG A 22 -5.79 6.74 13.20
N THR A 23 -6.89 7.22 12.62
CA THR A 23 -7.26 6.93 11.23
C THR A 23 -7.46 8.25 10.51
N GLU A 24 -6.78 8.40 9.38
CA GLU A 24 -6.90 9.58 8.51
C GLU A 24 -8.05 9.38 7.52
N ASN A 25 -7.79 8.62 6.46
CA ASN A 25 -8.79 8.20 5.50
C ASN A 25 -9.07 6.70 5.65
N TYR A 26 -10.30 6.29 5.35
CA TYR A 26 -10.68 4.89 5.31
C TYR A 26 -11.41 4.58 4.00
N ALA A 27 -10.82 3.75 3.16
CA ALA A 27 -11.43 3.21 1.97
C ALA A 27 -12.63 2.32 2.31
N GLU A 28 -13.64 2.33 1.43
CA GLU A 28 -14.83 1.51 1.56
C GLU A 28 -14.53 0.01 1.49
N ASN A 29 -15.43 -0.76 2.08
CA ASN A 29 -15.37 -2.21 2.02
C ASN A 29 -15.62 -2.71 0.59
N SER A 30 -14.84 -3.70 0.16
CA SER A 30 -14.99 -4.33 -1.15
C SER A 30 -14.61 -5.81 -1.10
N TYR A 31 -15.46 -6.63 -1.72
CA TYR A 31 -15.21 -8.06 -1.95
C TYR A 31 -14.26 -8.31 -3.11
N ASN A 32 -13.80 -7.26 -3.80
CA ASN A 32 -13.11 -7.44 -5.06
C ASN A 32 -12.19 -6.27 -5.40
N ILE A 33 -11.24 -5.95 -4.52
CA ILE A 33 -10.28 -4.87 -4.73
C ILE A 33 -9.34 -5.22 -5.88
N ALA A 34 -9.18 -4.26 -6.79
CA ALA A 34 -8.32 -4.33 -7.97
C ALA A 34 -7.19 -3.27 -7.90
N PRO A 35 -6.11 -3.44 -8.67
CA PRO A 35 -5.04 -2.45 -8.75
C PRO A 35 -5.54 -1.09 -9.23
N GLY A 36 -4.89 -0.02 -8.75
CA GLY A 36 -5.28 1.37 -9.00
C GLY A 36 -6.43 1.88 -8.13
N GLN A 37 -7.13 1.01 -7.41
CA GLN A 37 -8.16 1.42 -6.45
C GLN A 37 -7.53 1.90 -5.14
N LYS A 38 -8.30 2.71 -4.39
CA LYS A 38 -7.93 3.09 -3.03
C LYS A 38 -8.04 1.89 -2.08
N ILE A 39 -7.03 1.70 -1.24
CA ILE A 39 -6.94 0.62 -0.26
C ILE A 39 -6.54 1.17 1.10
N ASN A 40 -6.92 0.46 2.17
CA ASN A 40 -6.48 0.78 3.53
C ASN A 40 -5.10 0.16 3.78
N ILE A 41 -4.14 0.98 4.21
CA ILE A 41 -2.83 0.54 4.68
C ILE A 41 -2.66 0.91 6.14
N ILE A 42 -1.82 0.15 6.83
CA ILE A 42 -1.33 0.48 8.16
C ILE A 42 0.12 0.87 8.00
N HIS A 43 0.49 2.06 8.48
CA HIS A 43 1.87 2.52 8.50
C HIS A 43 2.17 3.26 9.80
N TYR A 44 3.45 3.50 10.05
CA TYR A 44 3.91 4.22 11.23
C TYR A 44 4.15 5.68 10.85
N ASP A 45 3.40 6.58 11.46
CA ASP A 45 3.60 8.03 11.36
C ASP A 45 4.33 8.49 12.62
N SER A 46 5.67 8.55 12.53
CA SER A 46 6.70 9.03 13.47
C SER A 46 6.63 8.54 14.93
N GLU A 47 5.45 8.49 15.54
CA GLU A 47 5.16 8.16 16.93
C GLU A 47 4.12 7.05 17.07
N GLN A 48 3.27 6.82 16.06
CA GLN A 48 2.11 5.93 16.20
C GLN A 48 1.75 5.19 14.92
N ARG A 49 1.10 4.03 15.08
CA ARG A 49 0.50 3.31 13.95
C ARG A 49 -0.81 3.98 13.57
N ILE A 50 -0.93 4.29 12.29
CA ILE A 50 -2.13 4.89 11.72
C ILE A 50 -2.68 4.04 10.59
N ILE A 51 -3.98 4.17 10.34
CA ILE A 51 -4.61 3.70 9.11
C ILE A 51 -4.80 4.90 8.18
N ASP A 52 -4.45 4.71 6.91
CA ASP A 52 -4.75 5.66 5.84
C ASP A 52 -5.15 4.95 4.55
N SER A 53 -5.77 5.69 3.63
CA SER A 53 -6.18 5.22 2.32
C SER A 53 -5.22 5.70 1.23
N VAL A 54 -4.65 4.77 0.48
CA VAL A 54 -3.71 5.05 -0.62
C VAL A 54 -4.13 4.34 -1.91
N ASN A 55 -3.65 4.81 -3.06
CA ASN A 55 -3.84 4.09 -4.32
C ASN A 55 -2.97 2.83 -4.36
N TRP A 56 -3.55 1.68 -4.71
CA TRP A 56 -2.79 0.44 -4.88
C TRP A 56 -2.01 0.44 -6.21
N GLY A 57 -0.80 0.97 -6.16
CA GLY A 57 0.13 0.97 -7.27
C GLY A 57 1.25 1.96 -7.03
N TYR A 58 2.46 1.58 -7.40
CA TYR A 58 3.63 2.46 -7.37
C TYR A 58 3.93 2.93 -8.79
N SER A 59 3.75 4.22 -9.04
CA SER A 59 3.94 4.83 -10.36
C SER A 59 5.33 5.46 -10.48
N TYR A 60 5.97 5.26 -11.63
CA TYR A 60 7.29 5.83 -11.94
C TYR A 60 7.39 6.17 -13.42
N LEU A 61 8.20 7.19 -13.74
CA LEU A 61 8.52 7.53 -15.12
C LEU A 61 9.66 6.62 -15.59
N ASN A 62 9.41 5.85 -16.64
CA ASN A 62 10.46 5.02 -17.24
C ASN A 62 11.46 5.92 -17.98
N SER A 63 12.73 5.91 -17.55
CA SER A 63 13.76 6.80 -18.10
C SER A 63 14.17 6.50 -19.55
N GLN A 64 13.86 5.30 -20.06
CA GLN A 64 14.18 4.92 -21.44
C GLN A 64 13.06 5.29 -22.40
N THR A 65 11.81 5.12 -21.98
CA THR A 65 10.63 5.33 -22.85
C THR A 65 9.91 6.64 -22.58
N ASN A 66 10.21 7.34 -21.48
CA ASN A 66 9.48 8.51 -20.98
C ASN A 66 7.97 8.26 -20.79
N ILE A 67 7.58 7.01 -20.54
CA ILE A 67 6.19 6.62 -20.28
C ILE A 67 6.00 6.39 -18.78
N LEU A 68 4.89 6.89 -18.24
CA LEU A 68 4.46 6.59 -16.88
C LEU A 68 4.04 5.12 -16.79
N GLN A 69 4.71 4.37 -15.93
CA GLN A 69 4.42 2.95 -15.68
C GLN A 69 4.03 2.77 -14.22
N SER A 70 3.26 1.73 -13.93
CA SER A 70 2.85 1.39 -12.56
C SER A 70 3.12 -0.08 -12.27
N VAL A 71 3.55 -0.36 -11.03
CA VAL A 71 3.78 -1.71 -10.52
C VAL A 71 3.00 -1.92 -9.23
N ILE A 72 2.47 -3.12 -9.04
CA ILE A 72 1.54 -3.44 -7.95
C ILE A 72 2.10 -4.48 -6.97
N ASN A 73 3.22 -5.12 -7.35
CA ASN A 73 3.92 -6.14 -6.57
C ASN A 73 5.42 -5.86 -6.62
N SER A 74 6.12 -6.14 -5.53
CA SER A 74 7.57 -6.22 -5.45
C SER A 74 7.97 -7.65 -5.06
N ARG A 75 9.12 -8.11 -5.55
CA ARG A 75 9.69 -9.43 -5.23
C ARG A 75 10.62 -9.29 -4.03
N ILE A 76 10.38 -10.07 -2.98
CA ILE A 76 11.17 -10.02 -1.73
C ILE A 76 12.66 -10.28 -1.99
N GLU A 77 12.98 -11.11 -2.98
CA GLU A 77 14.33 -11.49 -3.37
C GLU A 77 15.17 -10.32 -3.87
N THR A 78 14.53 -9.23 -4.34
CA THR A 78 15.23 -8.09 -4.98
C THR A 78 14.77 -6.73 -4.45
N ILE A 79 13.89 -6.68 -3.45
CA ILE A 79 13.27 -5.43 -2.98
C ILE A 79 14.30 -4.43 -2.42
N ASN A 80 15.39 -4.93 -1.83
CA ASN A 80 16.46 -4.12 -1.23
C ASN A 80 17.53 -3.64 -2.24
N THR A 81 17.55 -4.19 -3.45
CA THR A 81 18.56 -3.89 -4.47
C THR A 81 17.97 -3.17 -5.68
N LYS A 82 16.71 -3.45 -6.02
CA LYS A 82 16.04 -2.83 -7.15
C LYS A 82 15.79 -1.35 -6.87
N LEU A 83 16.38 -0.47 -7.70
CA LEU A 83 16.33 0.99 -7.56
C LEU A 83 14.91 1.53 -7.31
N LEU A 84 13.90 0.93 -7.94
CA LEU A 84 12.51 1.33 -7.82
C LEU A 84 11.95 1.22 -6.39
N PHE A 85 12.44 0.27 -5.59
CA PHE A 85 11.90 -0.03 -4.26
C PHE A 85 12.90 0.17 -3.12
N LYS A 86 14.20 0.17 -3.43
CA LYS A 86 15.29 0.17 -2.45
C LYS A 86 15.13 1.28 -1.40
N ASP A 87 14.90 2.52 -1.85
CA ASP A 87 14.83 3.67 -0.95
C ASP A 87 13.59 3.62 -0.04
N SER A 88 12.44 3.21 -0.57
CA SER A 88 11.20 3.06 0.21
C SER A 88 11.19 1.82 1.11
N TYR A 89 12.05 0.84 0.87
CA TYR A 89 12.17 -0.35 1.69
C TYR A 89 13.15 -0.18 2.86
N LEU A 90 14.20 0.62 2.65
CA LEU A 90 15.26 0.84 3.65
C LEU A 90 15.00 2.02 4.58
N LYS A 91 14.13 2.95 4.19
CA LYS A 91 13.68 4.08 5.00
C LYS A 91 12.37 3.73 5.69
#